data_AF-A0A9E1XPS1-F1
#
_entry.id   AF-A0A9E1XPS1-F1
#
_cell.length_a   1.000
_cell.length_b   1.000
_cell.length_c   1.000
_cell.angle_alpha   90.00
_cell.angle_beta   90.00
_cell.angle_gamma   90.00
#
_symmetry.space_group_name_H-M   'P 1'
#
loop_
_entity.id
_entity.type
_entity.pdbx_description
1 polymer ?
#
loop_
_entity_poly.entity_id
_entity_poly.type
_entity_poly.pdbx_seq_one_letter_code
_entity_poly.pdbx_strand_id
1 'polypeptide(L)' 'NVRTVFNNDHDNSSGLGIGRDKEYIETFEGRLVAIPGKKARYVRLYTNGNTTDDMNDCVEVEVFGQPGKPNRP' A
#
# COMPACT_ATOMS: atom_id res chain seq x y z
N ASN A 1 11.66 -7.24 -8.09
CA ASN A 1 11.30 -5.85 -8.43
C ASN A 1 10.12 -5.47 -7.56
N VAL A 2 10.24 -4.39 -6.78
CA VAL A 2 9.16 -3.84 -5.93
C VAL A 2 8.72 -2.52 -6.56
N ARG A 3 7.42 -2.24 -6.52
CA ARG A 3 6.83 -1.02 -7.07
C ARG A 3 5.96 -0.40 -5.99
N THR A 4 6.39 0.74 -5.48
CA THR A 4 5.61 1.52 -4.53
C THR A 4 4.51 2.25 -5.29
N VAL A 5 3.27 2.14 -4.79
CA VAL A 5 2.09 2.77 -5.39
C VAL A 5 1.42 3.80 -4.48
N PHE A 6 1.81 3.81 -3.21
CA PHE A 6 1.44 4.78 -2.19
C PHE A 6 2.59 4.86 -1.18
N ASN A 7 2.97 6.06 -0.77
CA ASN A 7 3.97 6.33 0.26
C ASN A 7 3.79 7.71 0.91
N ASN A 8 3.31 7.72 2.16
CA ASN A 8 3.22 8.88 3.04
C ASN A 8 4.43 9.05 3.99
N ASP A 9 5.47 8.23 3.86
CA ASP A 9 6.68 8.32 4.69
C ASP A 9 7.57 9.50 4.25
N HIS A 10 7.19 10.71 4.65
CA HIS A 10 7.83 11.95 4.21
C HIS A 10 9.27 12.14 4.73
N ASP A 11 9.64 11.51 5.84
CA ASP A 11 10.96 11.58 6.45
C ASP A 11 11.81 10.32 6.23
N ASN A 12 11.26 9.34 5.51
CA ASN A 12 11.90 8.05 5.22
C ASN A 12 12.22 7.25 6.50
N SER A 13 11.42 7.39 7.55
CA SER A 13 11.52 6.62 8.80
C SER A 13 11.44 5.11 8.59
N SER A 14 10.79 4.64 7.51
CA SER A 14 10.70 3.22 7.16
C SER A 14 11.84 2.72 6.27
N GLY A 15 12.73 3.59 5.79
CA GLY A 15 13.91 3.22 4.99
C GLY A 15 13.61 2.72 3.57
N LEU A 16 12.42 2.99 3.03
CA LEU A 16 11.96 2.53 1.71
C LEU A 16 11.97 3.62 0.62
N GLY A 17 12.50 4.80 0.95
CA GLY A 17 12.53 6.00 0.13
C GLY A 17 11.51 7.04 0.60
N ILE A 18 11.82 8.32 0.33
CA ILE A 18 10.97 9.46 0.73
C ILE A 18 9.64 9.44 -0.04
N GLY A 19 8.55 9.41 0.72
CA GLY A 19 7.17 9.51 0.28
C GLY A 19 6.74 10.94 -0.06
N ARG A 20 5.73 11.02 -0.93
CA ARG A 20 5.12 12.30 -1.34
C ARG A 20 3.60 12.27 -1.29
N ASP A 21 3.01 11.12 -1.01
CA ASP A 21 1.57 11.00 -0.90
C ASP A 21 1.12 11.56 0.44
N LYS A 22 -0.06 12.18 0.46
CA LYS A 22 -0.65 12.64 1.71
C LYS A 22 -1.06 11.46 2.59
N GLU A 23 -1.03 11.70 3.89
CA GLU A 23 -1.50 10.79 4.93
C GLU A 23 -2.82 10.10 4.60
N TYR A 24 -2.95 8.86 5.05
CA TYR A 24 -4.21 8.15 5.04
C TYR A 24 -5.08 8.65 6.19
N ILE A 25 -6.24 9.21 5.83
CA ILE A 25 -7.28 9.61 6.78
C ILE A 25 -8.27 8.46 6.84
N GLU A 26 -8.35 7.82 8.01
CA GLU A 26 -9.27 6.70 8.24
C GLU A 26 -10.73 7.17 8.13
N THR A 27 -11.51 6.44 7.34
CA THR A 27 -12.95 6.61 7.20
C THR A 27 -13.59 5.23 7.02
N PHE A 28 -14.90 5.11 7.26
CA PHE A 28 -15.59 3.83 7.06
C PHE A 28 -15.55 3.32 5.59
N GLU A 29 -15.18 4.17 4.62
CA GLU A 29 -15.03 3.81 3.21
C GLU A 29 -13.61 3.33 2.85
N GLY A 30 -12.67 3.43 3.80
CA GLY A 30 -11.25 3.18 3.55
C GLY A 30 -10.62 4.20 2.60
N ARG A 31 -9.53 3.80 1.91
CA ARG A 31 -8.90 4.59 0.84
C ARG A 31 -8.62 3.75 -0.39
N LEU A 32 -9.19 4.19 -1.50
CA LEU A 32 -8.86 3.65 -2.81
C LEU A 32 -7.51 4.19 -3.28
N VAL A 33 -6.53 3.29 -3.44
CA VAL A 33 -5.26 3.59 -4.12
C VAL A 33 -5.39 3.20 -5.59
N ALA A 34 -5.79 4.16 -6.43
CA ALA A 34 -5.97 3.94 -7.86
C ALA A 34 -4.61 3.76 -8.56
N ILE A 35 -4.41 2.61 -9.22
CA ILE A 35 -3.15 2.29 -9.92
C ILE A 35 -3.42 1.91 -11.38
N PRO A 36 -2.55 2.31 -12.33
CA PRO A 36 -2.54 1.72 -13.66
C PRO A 36 -2.05 0.28 -13.50
N GLY A 37 -2.99 -0.68 -13.59
CA GLY A 37 -2.86 -2.08 -13.19
C GLY A 37 -1.45 -2.66 -13.34
N LYS A 38 -0.96 -3.31 -12.27
CA LYS A 38 0.40 -3.85 -12.21
C LYS A 38 0.38 -5.37 -12.15
N LYS A 39 1.16 -6.04 -13.02
CA LYS A 39 1.43 -7.47 -12.87
C LYS A 39 2.28 -7.67 -11.61
N ALA A 40 1.71 -8.35 -10.62
CA ALA A 40 2.33 -8.67 -9.33
C ALA A 40 1.83 -10.03 -8.81
N ARG A 41 2.57 -10.62 -7.86
CA ARG A 41 2.15 -11.84 -7.13
C ARG A 41 1.87 -11.59 -5.66
N TYR A 42 2.40 -10.49 -5.13
CA TYR A 42 2.33 -10.14 -3.72
C TYR A 42 2.03 -8.65 -3.60
N VAL A 43 1.22 -8.31 -2.61
CA VAL A 43 1.03 -6.96 -2.09
C VAL A 43 1.65 -6.95 -0.69
N ARG A 44 2.28 -5.84 -0.32
CA ARG A 44 2.86 -5.65 1.00
C ARG A 44 2.50 -4.25 1.48
N LEU A 45 2.03 -4.18 2.72
CA LEU A 45 1.82 -2.94 3.44
C LEU A 45 3.01 -2.78 4.40
N TYR A 46 3.57 -1.58 4.43
CA TYR A 46 4.54 -1.19 5.44
C TYR A 46 3.91 -0.05 6.22
N THR A 47 3.86 -0.20 7.54
CA THR A 47 3.21 0.73 8.46
C THR A 47 4.14 0.90 9.65
N ASN A 48 4.18 2.11 10.22
CA ASN A 48 5.06 2.47 11.32
C ASN A 48 4.28 3.26 12.38
N GLY A 49 3.28 2.60 12.99
CA GLY A 49 2.37 3.22 13.96
C GLY A 49 1.29 4.07 13.30
N ASN A 50 0.67 4.93 14.11
CA ASN A 50 -0.34 5.89 13.68
C ASN A 50 -0.23 7.20 14.51
N THR A 51 -1.13 8.16 14.31
CA THR A 51 -1.07 9.46 15.02
C THR A 51 -1.52 9.41 16.49
N THR A 52 -1.95 8.25 16.98
CA THR A 52 -2.46 8.01 18.34
C THR A 52 -1.49 7.16 19.17
N ASP A 53 -0.93 6.12 18.58
CA ASP A 53 0.04 5.21 19.23
C ASP A 53 0.97 4.49 18.22
N ASP A 54 1.80 3.59 18.75
CA ASP A 54 2.80 2.83 17.98
C ASP A 54 2.22 1.58 17.29
N MET A 55 0.90 1.33 17.35
CA MET A 55 0.28 0.15 16.76
C MET A 55 -0.05 0.33 15.28
N ASN A 56 -0.03 -0.79 14.57
CA ASN A 56 -0.42 -0.86 13.17
C ASN A 56 -1.84 -1.44 13.06
N ASP A 57 -2.83 -0.57 12.88
CA ASP A 57 -4.23 -0.98 12.79
C ASP A 57 -4.67 -1.06 11.33
N CYS A 58 -4.84 -2.28 10.84
CA CYS A 58 -5.34 -2.55 9.50
C CYS A 58 -6.45 -3.60 9.59
N VAL A 59 -7.69 -3.16 9.48
CA VAL A 59 -8.86 -4.05 9.57
C VAL A 59 -9.03 -4.87 8.29
N GLU A 60 -8.84 -4.24 7.12
CA GLU A 60 -9.11 -4.86 5.83
C GLU A 60 -8.15 -4.38 4.73
N VAL A 61 -7.82 -5.27 3.79
CA VAL A 61 -7.10 -4.96 2.56
C VAL A 61 -7.76 -5.72 1.41
N GLU A 62 -8.23 -4.99 0.42
CA GLU A 62 -8.77 -5.57 -0.81
C GLU A 62 -7.85 -5.31 -2.00
N VAL A 63 -7.63 -6.35 -2.82
CA VAL A 63 -6.80 -6.26 -4.02
C VAL A 63 -7.62 -6.65 -5.23
N PHE A 64 -7.94 -5.66 -6.06
CA PHE A 64 -8.70 -5.85 -7.29
C PHE A 64 -7.77 -6.04 -8.48
N GLY A 65 -8.05 -7.04 -9.31
CA GLY A 65 -7.28 -7.31 -10.50
C GLY A 65 -7.86 -8.41 -11.37
N GLN A 66 -7.38 -8.49 -12.61
CA GLN A 66 -7.69 -9.60 -13.50
C GLN A 66 -6.67 -10.73 -13.29
N PRO A 67 -7.06 -12.01 -13.51
CA PRO A 67 -6.13 -13.11 -13.51
C PRO A 67 -4.94 -12.84 -14.44
N GLY A 68 -3.72 -13.09 -13.95
CA GLY A 68 -2.54 -13.06 -14.81
C GLY A 68 -2.68 -14.09 -15.93
N LYS A 69 -2.10 -13.81 -17.11
CA LYS A 69 -2.06 -14.79 -18.20
C LYS A 69 -1.50 -16.12 -17.65
N PRO A 70 -2.20 -17.26 -17.83
CA PRO A 70 -1.69 -18.54 -17.39
C PRO A 70 -0.36 -18.82 -18.11
N ASN A 71 0.64 -19.29 -17.38
CA ASN A 71 1.82 -19.88 -18.01
C ASN A 71 1.34 -21.19 -18.64
N ARG A 72 1.10 -21.20 -19.95
CA ARG A 72 1.00 -22.46 -20.69
C ARG A 72 2.43 -23.01 -20.85
N PRO A 73 2.65 -24.30 -20.54
CA PRO A 73 3.91 -24.95 -20.86
C PRO A 73 4.16 -24.97 -22.37
#